data_AF-A0A7V9ADN1-F1
#
_entry.id   AF-A0A7V9ADN1-F1
#
_cell.length_a   1.000
_cell.length_b   1.000
_cell.length_c   1.000
_cell.angle_alpha   90.00
_cell.angle_beta   90.00
_cell.angle_gamma   90.00
#
_symmetry.space_group_name_H-M   'P 1'
#
loop_
_entity.id
_entity.type
_entity.pdbx_description
1 polymer ?
#
loop_
_entity_poly.entity_id
_entity_poly.type
_entity_poly.pdbx_seq_one_letter_code
_entity_poly.pdbx_strand_id
1 'polypeptide(L)' 'MSAPTHHLTSADGRRLEFALGGPDNGALVVSHHGTPGCGSLFEPMLEEGAQRGFRHAS' A
#
# COMPACT_ATOMS: atom_id res chain seq x y z
N MET A 1 4.11 -7.68 -10.99
CA MET A 1 3.22 -8.69 -10.34
C MET A 1 2.37 -7.93 -9.36
N SER A 2 1.04 -8.12 -9.34
CA SER A 2 0.18 -7.37 -8.40
C SER A 2 0.56 -7.72 -6.96
N ALA A 3 0.77 -6.70 -6.13
CA ALA A 3 1.03 -6.88 -4.71
C ALA A 3 -0.16 -7.57 -4.03
N PRO A 4 0.08 -8.36 -2.96
CA PRO A 4 -1.00 -8.99 -2.21
C PRO A 4 -1.91 -7.93 -1.58
N THR A 5 -3.22 -8.15 -1.73
CA THR A 5 -4.26 -7.33 -1.09
C THR A 5 -4.57 -7.90 0.30
N HIS A 6 -4.65 -7.00 1.27
CA HIS A 6 -5.02 -7.25 2.65
C HIS A 6 -6.33 -6.53 2.98
N HIS A 7 -6.97 -6.91 4.08
CA HIS A 7 -8.10 -6.16 4.61
C HIS A 7 -8.06 -6.07 6.13
N LEU A 8 -8.69 -5.03 6.66
CA LEU A 8 -8.97 -4.89 8.08
C LEU A 8 -10.40 -4.36 8.29
N THR A 9 -10.98 -4.66 9.43
CA THR A 9 -12.27 -4.10 9.86
C THR A 9 -11.99 -2.97 10.84
N SER A 10 -12.45 -1.75 10.52
CA SER A 10 -12.35 -0.61 11.43
C SER A 10 -13.31 -0.77 12.62
N ALA A 11 -13.10 0.05 13.66
CA ALA A 11 -13.92 0.02 14.87
C ALA A 11 -15.43 0.25 14.62
N ASP A 12 -15.77 0.92 13.51
CA ASP A 12 -17.16 1.17 13.08
C ASP A 12 -17.70 0.10 12.11
N GLY A 13 -16.99 -1.01 11.92
CA GLY A 13 -17.44 -2.16 11.14
C GLY A 13 -17.19 -2.07 9.63
N ARG A 14 -16.54 -1.01 9.13
CA ARG A 14 -16.20 -0.92 7.70
C ARG A 14 -15.00 -1.82 7.38
N ARG A 15 -15.07 -2.52 6.24
CA ARG A 15 -13.94 -3.27 5.69
C ARG A 15 -13.10 -2.37 4.79
N LEU A 16 -11.83 -2.20 5.14
CA LEU A 16 -10.85 -1.47 4.34
C LEU A 16 -9.93 -2.47 3.65
N GLU A 17 -9.84 -2.40 2.33
CA GLU A 17 -8.88 -3.17 1.54
C GLU A 17 -7.69 -2.28 1.20
N PHE A 18 -6.49 -2.85 1.25
CA PHE A 18 -5.24 -2.15 0.97
C PHE A 18 -4.20 -3.12 0.43
N ALA A 19 -3.26 -2.63 -0.37
CA ALA A 19 -2.13 -3.41 -0.86
C ALA A 19 -0.85 -3.04 -0.11
N LEU A 20 0.02 -4.01 0.13
CA LEU A 20 1.35 -3.78 0.70
C LEU A 20 2.45 -4.17 -0.29
N GLY A 21 3.43 -3.30 -0.48
CA GLY A 21 4.60 -3.57 -1.31
C GLY A 21 5.91 -3.05 -0.69
N GLY A 22 7.04 -3.57 -1.16
CA GLY A 22 8.36 -3.24 -0.63
C GLY A 22 8.81 -4.13 0.54
N PRO A 23 9.96 -3.84 1.16
CA PRO A 23 10.56 -4.66 2.21
C PRO A 23 9.71 -4.72 3.47
N ASP A 24 9.67 -5.88 4.13
CA ASP A 24 8.77 -6.08 5.28
C ASP A 24 9.05 -5.14 6.46
N ASN A 25 10.32 -4.82 6.68
CA ASN A 25 10.80 -3.95 7.76
C ASN A 25 11.11 -2.53 7.27
N GLY A 26 10.64 -2.15 6.08
CA GLY A 26 10.82 -0.81 5.54
C GLY A 26 9.99 0.24 6.29
N ALA A 27 10.45 1.49 6.29
CA ALA A 27 9.67 2.60 6.83
C ALA A 27 8.37 2.76 6.01
N LEU A 28 7.23 2.79 6.71
CA LEU A 28 5.92 2.76 6.06
C LEU A 28 5.54 4.12 5.46
N VAL A 29 5.22 4.11 4.17
CA VAL A 29 4.62 5.22 3.43
C VAL A 29 3.18 4.84 3.09
N VAL A 30 2.24 5.63 3.58
CA VAL A 30 0.80 5.47 3.29
C VAL A 30 0.41 6.49 2.23
N SER A 31 -0.13 6.03 1.11
CA SER A 31 -0.66 6.87 0.04
C SER A 31 -2.18 6.75 -0.02
N HIS A 32 -2.87 7.89 -0.08
CA HIS A 32 -4.31 7.92 -0.32
C HIS A 32 -4.58 8.31 -1.77
N HIS A 33 -5.39 7.51 -2.46
CA HIS A 33 -5.86 7.89 -3.78
C HIS A 33 -7.00 8.92 -3.70
N GLY A 34 -7.16 9.71 -4.76
CA GLY A 34 -8.34 10.55 -4.97
C GLY A 34 -9.38 9.84 -5.84
N THR A 35 -10.53 10.48 -6.04
CA THR A 35 -11.53 10.05 -7.03
C THR A 35 -11.01 10.35 -8.45
N PRO A 36 -11.13 9.42 -9.43
CA PRO A 36 -11.84 8.13 -9.41
C PRO A 36 -10.95 6.89 -9.17
N GLY A 37 -9.76 7.06 -8.57
CA GLY A 37 -8.80 5.98 -8.36
C GLY A 37 -9.24 4.96 -7.29
N CYS A 38 -8.39 3.96 -7.09
CA CYS A 38 -8.49 2.95 -6.03
C CYS A 38 -7.08 2.60 -5.50
N GLY A 39 -7.02 1.89 -4.36
CA GLY A 39 -5.77 1.46 -3.69
C GLY A 39 -4.87 0.59 -4.58
N SER A 40 -4.08 1.26 -5.41
CA SER A 40 -3.14 0.67 -6.36
C SER A 40 -1.73 1.07 -5.99
N LEU A 41 -0.78 0.16 -6.17
CA LEU A 41 0.64 0.45 -6.04
C LEU A 41 1.23 0.69 -7.42
N PHE A 42 1.97 1.79 -7.57
CA PHE A 42 2.69 2.10 -8.80
C PHE A 42 4.06 1.42 -8.76
N GLU A 43 4.27 0.42 -9.61
CA GLU A 43 5.48 -0.42 -9.60
C GLU A 43 6.80 0.39 -9.55
N PRO A 44 6.99 1.46 -10.35
CA PRO A 44 8.21 2.28 -10.27
C PRO A 44 8.44 2.92 -8.88
N MET A 45 7.37 3.24 -8.16
CA MET A 45 7.48 3.78 -6.80
C MET A 45 7.88 2.70 -5.79
N LEU A 46 7.44 1.46 -5.99
CA LEU A 46 7.85 0.34 -5.15
C LEU A 46 9.33 0.00 -5.35
N GLU A 47 9.80 0.01 -6.59
CA GLU A 47 11.20 -0.28 -6.92
C GLU A 47 12.14 0.76 -6.30
N GLU A 48 11.87 2.04 -6.51
CA GLU A 48 12.66 3.14 -5.92
C GLU A 48 12.51 3.17 -4.40
N GLY A 49 11.30 2.94 -3.90
CA GLY A 49 11.01 2.87 -2.46
C GLY A 49 11.81 1.77 -1.78
N ALA A 50 11.88 0.58 -2.39
CA ALA A 50 12.63 -0.55 -1.85
C ALA A 50 14.13 -0.27 -1.75
N GLN A 51 14.72 0.39 -2.75
CA GLN A 51 16.13 0.82 -2.71
C GLN A 51 16.44 1.78 -1.56
N ARG A 52 15.42 2.51 -1.10
CA ARG A 52 15.49 3.49 0.00
C ARG A 52 14.97 2.93 1.32
N GLY A 53 14.62 1.65 1.37
CA GLY A 53 14.10 1.00 2.57
C GLY A 53 12.68 1.38 2.95
N PHE A 54 11.83 1.75 1.98
CA PHE A 54 10.42 2.08 2.20
C PHE A 54 9.48 0.89 1.92
N ARG A 55 8.49 0.75 2.79
CA ARG A 55 7.32 -0.11 2.59
C ARG A 55 6.14 0.77 2.19
N HIS A 56 5.37 0.39 1.19
CA HIS A 56 4.23 1.17 0.69
C HIS A 56 2.91 0.51 1.03
N ALA A 57 1.93 1.33 1.41
CA ALA A 57 0.53 0.97 1.60
C ALA A 57 -0.38 1.94 0.82
N SER A 58 -1.35 1.40 0.10
CA SER A 58 -2.35 2.12 -0.71
C SER A 58 -3.69 1.41 -0.64
#